data_AF-A0A6G6K054-F1
#
_entry.id   AF-A0A6G6K054-F1
#
_cell.length_a   1.000
_cell.length_b   1.000
_cell.length_c   1.000
_cell.angle_alpha   90.00
_cell.angle_beta   90.00
_cell.angle_gamma   90.00
#
_symmetry.space_group_name_H-M   'P 1'
#
loop_
_entity.id
_entity.type
_entity.pdbx_description
1 polymer ?
#
loop_
_entity_poly.entity_id
_entity_poly.type
_entity_poly.pdbx_seq_one_letter_code
_entity_poly.pdbx_strand_id
1 'polypeptide(L)'
;MGNFFPRWSNWVPLQIAVCLGFLVVGVVVGATYYFTPKYTRVGYEPTQPVPFSHKQHVGELGLDCRYCHSYVEQSSHANVPTNQTCYNCHGPDKVQVKKDSPKLEMVRNADKSGHPIQWTKVHKAPDYVYFNHSVHISRGVSCVSCHGQINEMEVVKHAEPQSMGWCLDCHREPENKLRPLDQITNLTYKPEDLVRDQFYKNLEAKGAKVQDLAQVILGDKKAESLPGDITGLVALAEKTYGPKVTQKEVGTQLKHNWRITPPEDCTACHR
;
A
#
# COMPACT_ATOMS: atom_id res chain seq x y z
N MET A 1 6.72 17.87 69.82
CA MET A 1 6.92 17.68 68.37
C MET A 1 5.92 18.57 67.66
N GLY A 2 6.37 19.71 67.12
CA GLY A 2 5.48 20.61 66.40
C GLY A 2 5.03 19.96 65.10
N ASN A 3 3.74 19.99 64.79
CA ASN A 3 3.26 19.58 63.48
C ASN A 3 3.91 20.50 62.45
N PHE A 4 4.89 19.98 61.71
CA PHE A 4 5.65 20.72 60.70
C PHE A 4 4.75 21.18 59.53
N PHE A 5 3.59 20.55 59.35
CA PHE A 5 2.63 20.90 58.29
C PHE A 5 1.23 21.20 58.84
N PRO A 6 0.57 22.27 58.36
CA PRO A 6 -0.83 22.54 58.67
C PRO A 6 -1.78 21.42 58.23
N ARG A 7 -2.93 21.27 58.90
CA ARG A 7 -3.96 20.25 58.57
C ARG A 7 -4.49 20.33 57.13
N TRP A 8 -4.48 21.51 56.51
CA TRP A 8 -4.91 21.69 55.12
C TRP A 8 -3.97 21.00 54.13
N SER A 9 -2.71 20.75 54.51
CA SER A 9 -1.74 20.06 53.66
C SER A 9 -2.09 18.58 53.41
N ASN A 10 -2.98 17.96 54.19
CA ASN A 10 -3.47 16.59 53.92
C ASN A 10 -4.34 16.51 52.66
N TRP A 11 -4.93 17.63 52.21
CA TRP A 11 -5.74 17.69 50.99
C TRP A 11 -4.91 17.95 49.73
N VAL A 12 -3.70 18.49 49.89
CA VAL A 12 -2.81 18.86 48.79
C VAL A 12 -2.45 17.65 47.91
N PRO A 13 -2.09 16.46 48.44
CA PRO A 13 -1.82 15.29 47.61
C PRO A 13 -3.01 14.86 46.76
N LEU A 14 -4.24 14.94 47.29
CA LEU A 14 -5.46 14.62 46.56
C LEU A 14 -5.71 15.63 45.43
N GLN A 15 -5.55 16.94 45.71
CA GLN A 15 -5.68 17.99 44.71
C GLN A 15 -4.64 17.83 43.59
N ILE A 16 -3.39 17.55 43.94
CA ILE A 16 -2.32 17.27 42.97
C ILE A 16 -2.68 16.03 42.12
N ALA A 17 -3.13 14.93 42.75
CA ALA A 17 -3.51 13.72 42.03
C ALA A 17 -4.66 13.96 41.06
N VAL A 18 -5.68 14.73 41.46
CA VAL A 18 -6.81 15.09 40.60
C VAL A 18 -6.36 15.98 39.45
N CYS A 19 -5.56 17.03 39.71
CA CYS A 19 -5.02 17.91 38.66
C CYS A 19 -4.13 17.14 37.67
N LEU A 20 -3.26 16.26 38.15
CA LEU A 20 -2.44 15.40 37.30
C LEU A 20 -3.30 14.44 36.48
N GLY A 21 -4.35 13.87 37.09
CA GLY A 21 -5.32 13.03 36.39
C GLY A 21 -5.97 13.76 35.21
N PHE A 22 -6.48 14.97 35.45
CA PHE A 22 -7.06 15.80 34.38
C PHE A 22 -6.03 16.21 33.32
N LEU A 23 -4.80 16.53 33.72
CA LEU A 23 -3.73 16.88 32.78
C LEU A 23 -3.38 15.69 31.89
N VAL A 24 -3.19 14.51 32.47
CA VAL A 24 -2.90 13.28 31.71
C VAL A 24 -4.04 12.95 30.76
N VAL A 25 -5.29 13.00 31.22
CA VAL A 25 -6.46 12.78 30.35
C VAL A 25 -6.50 13.82 29.22
N GLY A 26 -6.30 15.10 29.54
CA GLY A 26 -6.27 16.18 28.55
C GLY A 26 -5.17 15.99 27.50
N VAL A 27 -3.97 15.58 27.92
CA VAL A 27 -2.86 15.27 27.00
C VAL A 27 -3.17 14.05 26.15
N VAL A 28 -3.71 12.97 26.72
CA VAL A 28 -4.05 11.75 25.97
C VAL A 28 -5.15 12.03 24.95
N VAL A 29 -6.22 12.71 25.35
CA VAL A 29 -7.32 13.11 24.44
C VAL A 29 -6.81 14.08 23.38
N GLY A 30 -6.00 15.07 23.76
CA GLY A 30 -5.40 16.02 22.83
C GLY A 30 -4.48 15.33 21.81
N ALA A 31 -3.57 14.49 22.27
CA ALA A 31 -2.67 13.74 21.40
C ALA A 31 -3.43 12.81 20.46
N THR A 32 -4.39 12.03 20.97
CA THR A 32 -5.20 11.14 20.13
C THR A 32 -6.04 11.89 19.10
N TYR A 33 -6.52 13.10 19.41
CA TYR A 33 -7.27 13.92 18.46
C TYR A 33 -6.38 14.59 17.42
N TYR A 34 -5.31 15.27 17.84
CA TYR A 34 -4.44 16.08 16.97
C TYR A 34 -3.41 15.27 16.18
N PHE A 35 -3.11 14.03 16.57
CA PHE A 35 -2.26 13.13 15.80
C PHE A 35 -3.06 12.10 14.96
N THR A 36 -4.37 12.32 14.77
CA THR A 36 -5.16 11.49 13.84
C THR A 36 -4.73 11.68 12.39
N PRO A 37 -5.00 10.69 11.50
CA PRO A 37 -4.73 10.78 10.05
C PRO A 37 -5.38 11.97 9.34
N LYS A 38 -6.32 12.69 9.96
CA LYS A 38 -6.85 13.95 9.42
C LYS A 38 -5.77 15.03 9.26
N TYR A 39 -4.68 14.94 10.04
CA TYR A 39 -3.51 15.81 9.92
C TYR A 39 -2.39 15.19 9.09
N THR A 40 -2.52 13.94 8.66
CA THR A 40 -1.73 13.42 7.54
C THR A 40 -2.36 13.94 6.24
N ARG A 41 -1.64 13.89 5.11
CA ARG A 41 -2.15 14.45 3.84
C ARG A 41 -3.32 13.66 3.25
N VAL A 42 -3.92 12.72 3.97
CA VAL A 42 -5.04 11.89 3.50
C VAL A 42 -6.20 12.77 3.06
N GLY A 43 -6.72 12.49 1.86
CA GLY A 43 -7.75 13.30 1.21
C GLY A 43 -7.23 14.53 0.48
N TYR A 44 -5.93 14.82 0.51
CA TYR A 44 -5.34 15.87 -0.34
C TYR A 44 -5.55 15.54 -1.82
N GLU A 45 -6.33 16.37 -2.50
CA GLU A 45 -6.76 16.22 -3.89
C GLU A 45 -6.56 17.57 -4.61
N PRO A 46 -5.35 17.85 -5.13
CA PRO A 46 -5.05 19.12 -5.76
C PRO A 46 -5.65 19.21 -7.17
N THR A 47 -6.06 20.41 -7.56
CA THR A 47 -6.37 20.71 -8.96
C THR A 47 -5.14 20.49 -9.83
N GLN A 48 -5.31 19.74 -10.91
CA GLN A 48 -4.26 19.44 -11.86
C GLN A 48 -4.32 20.38 -13.07
N PRO A 49 -3.19 20.66 -13.73
CA PRO A 49 -3.16 21.53 -14.91
C PRO A 49 -3.96 20.95 -16.09
N VAL A 50 -3.99 19.62 -16.21
CA VAL A 50 -4.87 18.88 -17.11
C VAL A 50 -5.78 18.00 -16.25
N PRO A 51 -7.10 18.00 -16.47
CA PRO A 51 -8.04 17.19 -15.69
C PRO A 51 -7.98 15.71 -16.13
N PHE A 52 -6.86 15.05 -15.83
CA PHE A 52 -6.64 13.64 -16.13
C PHE A 52 -7.40 12.74 -15.15
N SER A 53 -8.30 11.91 -15.69
CA SER A 53 -9.11 10.98 -14.91
C SER A 53 -8.56 9.55 -15.00
N HIS A 54 -8.08 9.01 -13.88
CA HIS A 54 -7.69 7.60 -13.81
C HIS A 54 -8.91 6.67 -13.90
N LYS A 55 -10.07 7.12 -13.41
CA LYS A 55 -11.34 6.40 -13.58
C LYS A 55 -11.66 6.09 -15.04
N GLN A 56 -11.48 7.07 -15.93
CA GLN A 56 -11.69 6.86 -17.35
C GLN A 56 -10.62 5.95 -17.97
N HIS A 57 -9.34 6.22 -17.71
CA HIS A 57 -8.25 5.51 -18.38
C HIS A 57 -8.05 4.06 -17.87
N VAL A 58 -8.28 3.83 -16.59
CA VAL A 58 -8.05 2.53 -15.96
C VAL A 58 -9.37 1.83 -15.66
N GLY A 59 -10.33 2.53 -15.06
CA GLY A 59 -11.63 1.94 -14.69
C GLY A 59 -12.52 1.60 -15.88
N GLU A 60 -12.66 2.53 -16.84
CA GLU A 60 -13.54 2.34 -18.01
C GLU A 60 -12.80 1.67 -19.18
N LEU A 61 -11.57 2.12 -19.48
CA LEU A 61 -10.81 1.63 -20.64
C LEU A 61 -9.92 0.41 -20.34
N GLY A 62 -9.61 0.13 -19.07
CA GLY A 62 -8.79 -1.02 -18.69
C GLY A 62 -7.30 -0.90 -19.02
N LEU A 63 -6.75 0.32 -19.16
CA LEU A 63 -5.31 0.47 -19.39
C LEU A 63 -4.50 0.00 -18.19
N ASP A 64 -3.48 -0.83 -18.45
CA ASP A 64 -2.54 -1.26 -17.41
C ASP A 64 -1.72 -0.07 -16.89
N CYS A 65 -1.48 -0.02 -15.59
CA CYS A 65 -0.79 1.06 -14.90
C CYS A 65 0.60 1.36 -15.52
N ARG A 66 1.30 0.32 -16.01
CA ARG A 66 2.66 0.38 -16.54
C ARG A 66 2.71 1.02 -17.92
N TYR A 67 1.58 1.19 -18.60
CA TYR A 67 1.54 1.92 -19.87
C TYR A 67 2.02 3.37 -19.70
N CYS A 68 1.59 4.03 -18.62
CA CYS A 68 2.00 5.39 -18.29
C CYS A 68 3.16 5.42 -17.28
N HIS A 69 3.13 4.55 -16.27
CA HIS A 69 4.13 4.46 -15.21
C HIS A 69 5.16 3.37 -15.51
N SER A 70 5.80 3.47 -16.69
CA SER A 70 6.61 2.41 -17.28
C SER A 70 7.85 1.99 -16.47
N TYR A 71 8.39 2.88 -15.63
CA TYR A 71 9.58 2.57 -14.82
C TYR A 71 9.25 2.04 -13.41
N VAL A 72 7.97 1.86 -13.07
CA VAL A 72 7.53 1.48 -11.73
C VAL A 72 8.14 0.14 -11.26
N GLU A 73 8.34 -0.80 -12.18
CA GLU A 73 8.91 -2.14 -11.88
C GLU A 73 10.45 -2.15 -11.82
N GLN A 74 11.12 -1.12 -12.34
CA GLN A 74 12.57 -1.13 -12.56
C GLN A 74 13.32 -0.05 -11.76
N SER A 75 12.62 1.01 -11.35
CA SER A 75 13.22 2.17 -10.70
C SER A 75 12.72 2.34 -9.27
N SER A 76 13.49 3.08 -8.48
CA SER A 76 13.03 3.55 -7.18
C SER A 76 11.90 4.58 -7.30
N HIS A 77 11.88 5.33 -8.39
CA HIS A 77 10.88 6.33 -8.68
C HIS A 77 9.94 5.90 -9.80
N ALA A 78 8.64 5.86 -9.53
CA ALA A 78 7.61 5.74 -10.55
C ALA A 78 7.49 7.06 -11.32
N ASN A 79 7.78 7.03 -12.61
CA ASN A 79 7.72 8.21 -13.46
C ASN A 79 6.27 8.70 -13.60
N VAL A 80 6.08 10.01 -13.70
CA VAL A 80 4.89 10.58 -14.35
C VAL A 80 5.13 10.48 -15.86
N PRO A 81 4.14 10.08 -16.69
CA PRO A 81 4.35 9.94 -18.12
C PRO A 81 4.79 11.26 -18.75
N THR A 82 5.58 11.15 -19.82
CA THR A 82 5.89 12.31 -20.66
C THR A 82 4.65 12.74 -21.44
N ASN A 83 4.64 13.97 -21.95
CA ASN A 83 3.52 14.44 -22.78
C ASN A 83 3.30 13.57 -24.02
N GLN A 84 4.36 12.94 -24.55
CA GLN A 84 4.27 12.06 -25.71
C GLN A 84 3.30 10.89 -25.49
N THR A 85 3.27 10.31 -24.29
CA THR A 85 2.34 9.23 -23.94
C THR A 85 0.88 9.68 -24.13
N CYS A 86 0.56 10.91 -23.71
CA CYS A 86 -0.77 11.50 -23.90
C CYS A 86 -1.01 11.83 -25.37
N TYR A 87 -0.03 12.43 -26.04
CA TYR A 87 -0.13 12.88 -27.43
C TYR A 87 -0.34 11.73 -28.41
N ASN A 88 0.22 10.55 -28.16
CA ASN A 88 0.04 9.37 -29.00
C ASN A 88 -1.43 8.98 -29.22
N CYS A 89 -2.33 9.33 -28.29
CA CYS A 89 -3.77 9.11 -28.46
C CYS A 89 -4.55 10.41 -28.72
N HIS A 90 -4.15 11.50 -28.05
CA HIS A 90 -4.87 12.77 -28.06
C HIS A 90 -4.37 13.79 -29.10
N GLY A 91 -3.31 13.45 -29.83
CA GLY A 91 -2.77 14.26 -30.92
C GLY A 91 -3.75 14.30 -32.11
N PRO A 92 -3.95 15.47 -32.73
CA PRO A 92 -4.82 15.59 -33.90
C PRO A 92 -4.31 14.79 -35.11
N ASP A 93 -3.02 14.47 -35.16
CA ASP A 93 -2.37 13.63 -36.18
C ASP A 93 -2.20 12.16 -35.75
N LYS A 94 -2.76 11.76 -34.59
CA LYS A 94 -2.64 10.41 -34.03
C LYS A 94 -3.99 9.67 -34.03
N VAL A 95 -4.34 9.01 -32.92
CA VAL A 95 -5.62 8.29 -32.75
C VAL A 95 -6.82 9.24 -32.62
N GLN A 96 -6.59 10.55 -32.42
CA GLN A 96 -7.62 11.59 -32.41
C GLN A 96 -8.69 11.44 -31.31
N VAL A 97 -8.34 10.86 -30.17
CA VAL A 97 -9.26 10.70 -29.03
C VAL A 97 -9.60 12.07 -28.45
N LYS A 98 -10.89 12.47 -28.55
CA LYS A 98 -11.41 13.76 -28.08
C LYS A 98 -10.64 14.98 -28.60
N LYS A 99 -10.14 14.92 -29.85
CA LYS A 99 -9.24 15.94 -30.43
C LYS A 99 -9.70 17.40 -30.26
N ASP A 100 -11.01 17.64 -30.31
CA ASP A 100 -11.61 18.99 -30.24
C ASP A 100 -11.87 19.46 -28.79
N SER A 101 -11.54 18.64 -27.79
CA SER A 101 -11.77 19.00 -26.39
C SER A 101 -10.84 20.15 -25.98
N PRO A 102 -11.38 21.22 -25.35
CA PRO A 102 -10.56 22.28 -24.79
C PRO A 102 -9.71 21.78 -23.62
N LYS A 103 -10.14 20.73 -22.91
CA LYS A 103 -9.40 20.12 -21.79
C LYS A 103 -8.05 19.52 -22.21
N LEU A 104 -7.86 19.24 -23.49
CA LEU A 104 -6.63 18.67 -24.06
C LEU A 104 -5.73 19.72 -24.70
N GLU A 105 -6.09 21.01 -24.63
CA GLU A 105 -5.29 22.10 -25.20
C GLU A 105 -3.86 22.10 -24.65
N MET A 106 -3.70 21.93 -23.34
CA MET A 106 -2.36 21.91 -22.74
C MET A 106 -1.52 20.72 -23.19
N VAL A 107 -2.12 19.55 -23.45
CA VAL A 107 -1.43 18.39 -24.00
C VAL A 107 -0.92 18.68 -25.42
N ARG A 108 -1.75 19.32 -26.25
CA ARG A 108 -1.36 19.72 -27.61
C ARG A 108 -0.30 20.82 -27.61
N ASN A 109 -0.40 21.78 -26.70
CA ASN A 109 0.56 22.88 -26.61
C ASN A 109 1.91 22.42 -26.03
N ALA A 110 1.91 21.49 -25.07
CA ALA A 110 3.12 20.87 -24.54
C ALA A 110 3.90 20.11 -25.62
N ASP A 111 3.21 19.46 -26.55
CA ASP A 111 3.84 18.79 -27.69
C ASP A 111 4.52 19.80 -28.64
N LYS A 112 3.79 20.84 -29.05
CA LYS A 112 4.31 21.89 -29.95
C LYS A 112 5.46 22.70 -29.36
N SER A 113 5.37 23.03 -28.07
CA SER A 113 6.34 23.89 -27.40
C SER A 113 7.54 23.15 -26.81
N GLY A 114 7.47 21.82 -26.72
CA GLY A 114 8.46 20.99 -26.03
C GLY A 114 8.50 21.17 -24.50
N HIS A 115 7.66 22.04 -23.92
CA HIS A 115 7.65 22.28 -22.48
C HIS A 115 6.76 21.23 -21.77
N PRO A 116 7.26 20.56 -20.72
CA PRO A 116 6.48 19.53 -20.03
C PRO A 116 5.35 20.13 -19.19
N ILE A 117 4.25 19.37 -19.10
CA ILE A 117 3.12 19.70 -18.22
C ILE A 117 3.58 19.70 -16.76
N GLN A 118 3.30 20.79 -16.05
CA GLN A 118 3.70 21.01 -14.66
C GLN A 118 2.71 20.37 -13.69
N TRP A 119 2.79 19.05 -13.53
CA TRP A 119 1.91 18.28 -12.65
C TRP A 119 2.10 18.62 -11.17
N THR A 120 1.00 18.68 -10.42
CA THR A 120 1.05 18.81 -8.96
C THR A 120 1.18 17.42 -8.32
N LYS A 121 2.33 17.14 -7.71
CA LYS A 121 2.59 15.84 -7.08
C LYS A 121 1.76 15.65 -5.79
N VAL A 122 0.97 14.58 -5.75
CA VAL A 122 0.09 14.22 -4.61
C VAL A 122 0.85 13.47 -3.52
N HIS A 123 1.69 12.50 -3.91
CA HIS A 123 2.46 11.66 -3.00
C HIS A 123 3.92 12.13 -3.02
N LYS A 124 4.38 12.72 -1.92
CA LYS A 124 5.77 13.13 -1.72
C LYS A 124 6.23 12.71 -0.33
N ALA A 125 7.08 11.68 -0.26
CA ALA A 125 7.87 11.40 0.92
C ALA A 125 8.91 12.51 1.14
N PRO A 126 9.32 12.80 2.39
CA PRO A 126 10.42 13.72 2.66
C PRO A 126 11.70 13.30 1.96
N ASP A 127 12.55 14.26 1.60
CA ASP A 127 13.73 14.00 0.76
C ASP A 127 14.82 13.16 1.48
N TYR A 128 14.78 13.07 2.81
CA TYR A 128 15.61 12.17 3.62
C TYR A 128 15.09 10.73 3.66
N VAL A 129 13.94 10.43 3.04
CA VAL A 129 13.38 9.08 2.96
C VAL A 129 13.70 8.49 1.59
N TYR A 130 14.42 7.37 1.58
CA TYR A 130 14.64 6.59 0.37
C TYR A 130 13.55 5.53 0.19
N PHE A 131 12.60 5.83 -0.70
CA PHE A 131 11.59 4.87 -1.13
C PHE A 131 11.94 4.28 -2.51
N ASN A 132 11.73 2.98 -2.70
CA ASN A 132 11.99 2.30 -3.97
C ASN A 132 10.77 1.51 -4.45
N HIS A 133 10.12 1.91 -5.54
CA HIS A 133 8.94 1.21 -6.07
C HIS A 133 9.24 -0.22 -6.52
N SER A 134 10.32 -0.42 -7.27
CA SER A 134 10.66 -1.73 -7.86
C SER A 134 10.71 -2.87 -6.84
N VAL A 135 11.30 -2.63 -5.66
CA VAL A 135 11.43 -3.67 -4.62
C VAL A 135 10.10 -4.04 -3.99
N HIS A 136 9.12 -3.13 -3.93
CA HIS A 136 7.80 -3.43 -3.38
C HIS A 136 6.98 -4.24 -4.38
N ILE A 137 7.00 -3.79 -5.64
CA ILE A 137 6.26 -4.44 -6.74
C ILE A 137 6.82 -5.83 -7.02
N SER A 138 8.14 -5.99 -7.11
CA SER A 138 8.78 -7.30 -7.31
C SER A 138 8.52 -8.29 -6.17
N ARG A 139 8.04 -7.80 -5.02
CA ARG A 139 7.69 -8.59 -3.85
C ARG A 139 6.19 -8.78 -3.68
N GLY A 140 5.37 -8.40 -4.66
CA GLY A 140 3.93 -8.63 -4.62
C GLY A 140 3.16 -7.62 -3.79
N VAL A 141 3.69 -6.42 -3.57
CA VAL A 141 2.93 -5.28 -3.07
C VAL A 141 2.34 -4.52 -4.24
N SER A 142 1.07 -4.16 -4.16
CA SER A 142 0.34 -3.52 -5.25
C SER A 142 0.08 -2.05 -5.02
N CYS A 143 -0.16 -1.36 -6.13
CA CYS A 143 -0.63 0.01 -6.21
C CYS A 143 -1.78 0.30 -5.24
N VAL A 144 -2.80 -0.58 -5.14
CA VAL A 144 -3.99 -0.34 -4.29
C VAL A 144 -3.61 -0.15 -2.83
N SER A 145 -2.66 -0.96 -2.34
CA SER A 145 -2.29 -0.98 -0.93
C SER A 145 -1.69 0.34 -0.45
N CYS A 146 -1.15 1.17 -1.37
CA CYS A 146 -0.50 2.44 -1.04
C CYS A 146 -1.18 3.67 -1.65
N HIS A 147 -1.84 3.53 -2.79
CA HIS A 147 -2.47 4.62 -3.55
C HIS A 147 -4.00 4.54 -3.55
N GLY A 148 -4.60 3.50 -2.96
CA GLY A 148 -6.05 3.27 -2.96
C GLY A 148 -6.60 2.87 -4.33
N GLN A 149 -7.93 2.93 -4.46
CA GLN A 149 -8.66 2.58 -5.69
C GLN A 149 -8.55 3.67 -6.75
N ILE A 150 -7.37 3.78 -7.36
CA ILE A 150 -7.05 4.79 -8.39
C ILE A 150 -7.98 4.66 -9.62
N ASN A 151 -8.45 3.47 -9.96
CA ASN A 151 -9.46 3.22 -11.00
C ASN A 151 -10.83 3.84 -10.71
N GLU A 152 -11.08 4.34 -9.51
CA GLU A 152 -12.31 5.03 -9.14
C GLU A 152 -12.09 6.55 -8.99
N MET A 153 -10.85 7.01 -9.14
CA MET A 153 -10.46 8.40 -8.92
C MET A 153 -10.53 9.23 -10.22
N GLU A 154 -11.41 10.22 -10.23
CA GLU A 154 -11.45 11.25 -11.28
C GLU A 154 -10.31 12.26 -11.13
N VAL A 155 -9.93 12.57 -9.89
CA VAL A 155 -8.71 13.29 -9.53
C VAL A 155 -8.01 12.46 -8.47
N VAL A 156 -6.69 12.31 -8.60
CA VAL A 156 -5.91 11.52 -7.63
C VAL A 156 -5.93 12.22 -6.27
N LYS A 157 -6.36 11.48 -5.26
CA LYS A 157 -6.28 11.88 -3.86
C LYS A 157 -5.29 11.02 -3.09
N HIS A 158 -4.75 11.58 -2.02
CA HIS A 158 -3.88 10.85 -1.11
C HIS A 158 -4.73 9.87 -0.27
N ALA A 159 -4.74 8.58 -0.62
CA ALA A 159 -5.65 7.61 0.00
C ALA A 159 -5.15 7.08 1.35
N GLU A 160 -3.84 6.85 1.46
CA GLU A 160 -3.20 6.26 2.63
C GLU A 160 -2.26 7.27 3.29
N PRO A 161 -2.01 7.21 4.62
CA PRO A 161 -1.18 8.19 5.31
C PRO A 161 0.28 8.28 4.85
N GLN A 162 0.85 7.16 4.39
CA GLN A 162 2.26 7.03 3.98
C GLN A 162 3.25 7.58 5.03
N SER A 163 2.89 7.46 6.31
CA SER A 163 3.73 7.83 7.44
C SER A 163 4.69 6.70 7.80
N MET A 164 5.75 7.02 8.57
CA MET A 164 6.70 6.01 9.04
C MET A 164 6.02 4.86 9.78
N GLY A 165 5.09 5.16 10.71
CA GLY A 165 4.37 4.13 11.46
C GLY A 165 3.61 3.19 10.53
N TRP A 166 2.87 3.74 9.57
CA TRP A 166 2.11 2.97 8.57
C TRP A 166 3.02 2.09 7.70
N CYS A 167 4.18 2.59 7.28
CA CYS A 167 5.17 1.80 6.56
C CYS A 167 5.72 0.64 7.41
N LEU A 168 6.07 0.93 8.68
CA LEU A 168 6.63 -0.07 9.58
C LEU A 168 5.62 -1.13 10.00
N ASP A 169 4.34 -0.78 10.16
CA ASP A 169 3.29 -1.76 10.44
C ASP A 169 3.17 -2.76 9.28
N CYS A 170 3.24 -2.27 8.03
CA CYS A 170 3.30 -3.13 6.85
C CYS A 170 4.59 -3.97 6.80
N HIS A 171 5.75 -3.41 7.17
CA HIS A 171 7.00 -4.15 7.19
C HIS A 171 7.04 -5.26 8.26
N ARG A 172 6.38 -5.05 9.41
CA ARG A 172 6.27 -6.08 10.47
C ARG A 172 5.34 -7.23 10.04
N GLU A 173 4.24 -6.89 9.35
CA GLU A 173 3.22 -7.87 8.94
C GLU A 173 2.92 -7.80 7.42
N PRO A 174 3.92 -8.04 6.55
CA PRO A 174 3.76 -7.87 5.10
C PRO A 174 2.74 -8.85 4.53
N GLU A 175 2.58 -10.04 5.12
CA GLU A 175 1.60 -11.06 4.73
C GLU A 175 0.17 -10.51 4.60
N ASN A 176 -0.17 -9.44 5.32
CA ASN A 176 -1.49 -8.83 5.24
C ASN A 176 -1.72 -8.04 3.93
N LYS A 177 -0.69 -7.82 3.12
CA LYS A 177 -0.73 -7.00 1.89
C LYS A 177 -0.12 -7.67 0.65
N LEU A 178 0.61 -8.76 0.82
CA LEU A 178 1.24 -9.50 -0.29
C LEU A 178 0.20 -10.19 -1.18
N ARG A 179 0.44 -10.19 -2.49
CA ARG A 179 -0.37 -10.92 -3.47
C ARG A 179 0.52 -11.55 -4.55
N PRO A 180 0.00 -12.51 -5.33
CA PRO A 180 0.72 -13.08 -6.48
C PRO A 180 1.14 -11.99 -7.48
N LEU A 181 2.30 -12.18 -8.15
CA LEU A 181 2.89 -11.15 -9.03
C LEU A 181 1.98 -10.79 -10.22
N ASP A 182 1.20 -11.75 -10.70
CA ASP A 182 0.21 -11.57 -11.77
C ASP A 182 -1.02 -10.73 -11.34
N GLN A 183 -1.18 -10.49 -10.03
CA GLN A 183 -2.32 -9.74 -9.48
C GLN A 183 -1.94 -8.33 -9.00
N ILE A 184 -0.71 -7.88 -9.25
CA ILE A 184 -0.20 -6.58 -8.77
C ILE A 184 -1.01 -5.40 -9.32
N THR A 185 -1.30 -5.40 -10.62
CA THR A 185 -2.09 -4.34 -11.27
C THR A 185 -3.60 -4.64 -11.26
N ASN A 186 -4.03 -5.78 -10.70
CA ASN A 186 -5.45 -6.08 -10.50
C ASN A 186 -5.99 -5.29 -9.30
N LEU A 187 -6.75 -4.23 -9.57
CA LEU A 187 -7.29 -3.32 -8.57
C LEU A 187 -8.52 -3.88 -7.83
N THR A 188 -9.14 -4.93 -8.38
CA THR A 188 -10.31 -5.61 -7.78
C THR A 188 -9.97 -6.95 -7.14
N TYR A 189 -8.68 -7.27 -7.03
CA TYR A 189 -8.20 -8.54 -6.47
C TYR A 189 -8.79 -8.82 -5.09
N LYS A 190 -9.36 -10.02 -4.94
CA LYS A 190 -9.67 -10.62 -3.65
C LYS A 190 -8.97 -11.98 -3.54
N PRO A 191 -8.44 -12.34 -2.36
CA PRO A 191 -7.84 -13.66 -2.16
C PRO A 191 -8.81 -14.80 -2.49
N GLU A 192 -10.11 -14.59 -2.25
CA GLU A 192 -11.18 -15.55 -2.51
C GLU A 192 -11.31 -15.93 -3.99
N ASP A 193 -10.85 -15.07 -4.91
CA ASP A 193 -10.91 -15.32 -6.35
C ASP A 193 -9.80 -16.27 -6.81
N LEU A 194 -8.83 -16.59 -5.95
CA LEU A 194 -7.76 -17.54 -6.25
C LEU A 194 -8.26 -18.98 -6.14
N VAL A 195 -7.91 -19.77 -7.15
CA VAL A 195 -8.08 -21.23 -7.10
C VAL A 195 -6.93 -21.82 -6.28
N ARG A 196 -7.24 -22.28 -5.07
CA ARG A 196 -6.26 -22.81 -4.09
C ARG A 196 -5.29 -23.85 -4.68
N ASP A 197 -5.81 -24.81 -5.43
CA ASP A 197 -5.00 -25.84 -6.10
C ASP A 197 -3.97 -25.23 -7.07
N GLN A 198 -4.40 -24.27 -7.89
CA GLN A 198 -3.51 -23.57 -8.82
C GLN A 198 -2.48 -22.71 -8.09
N PHE A 199 -2.88 -22.05 -7.00
CA PHE A 199 -1.97 -21.26 -6.18
C PHE A 199 -0.80 -22.11 -5.65
N TYR A 200 -1.08 -23.27 -5.07
CA TYR A 200 -0.03 -24.16 -4.56
C TYR A 200 0.80 -24.80 -5.68
N LYS A 201 0.18 -25.23 -6.79
CA LYS A 201 0.90 -25.74 -7.97
C LYS A 201 1.87 -24.70 -8.54
N ASN A 202 1.46 -23.43 -8.57
CA ASN A 202 2.33 -22.35 -9.04
C ASN A 202 3.54 -22.11 -8.12
N LEU A 203 3.39 -22.34 -6.81
CA LEU A 203 4.52 -22.27 -5.87
C LEU A 203 5.46 -23.47 -6.05
N GLU A 204 4.90 -24.67 -6.20
CA GLU A 204 5.67 -25.90 -6.46
C GLU A 204 6.45 -25.81 -7.78
N ALA A 205 5.82 -25.31 -8.85
CA ALA A 205 6.47 -25.08 -10.15
C ALA A 205 7.62 -24.07 -10.07
N LYS A 206 7.61 -23.18 -9.07
CA LYS A 206 8.69 -22.23 -8.77
C LYS A 206 9.73 -22.79 -7.79
N GLY A 207 9.65 -24.07 -7.45
CA GLY A 207 10.63 -24.79 -6.64
C GLY A 207 10.30 -24.91 -5.15
N ALA A 208 9.10 -24.53 -4.71
CA ALA A 208 8.69 -24.77 -3.33
C ALA A 208 8.39 -26.27 -3.10
N LYS A 209 8.83 -26.84 -1.99
CA LYS A 209 8.53 -28.23 -1.64
C LYS A 209 7.19 -28.31 -0.93
N VAL A 210 6.38 -29.33 -1.25
CA VAL A 210 5.06 -29.55 -0.62
C VAL A 210 5.16 -29.62 0.91
N GLN A 211 6.20 -30.25 1.45
CA GLN A 211 6.41 -30.34 2.89
C GLN A 211 6.67 -28.97 3.53
N ASP A 212 7.45 -28.11 2.87
CA ASP A 212 7.73 -26.75 3.34
C ASP A 212 6.46 -25.90 3.29
N LEU A 213 5.67 -26.01 2.22
CA LEU A 213 4.37 -25.36 2.10
C LEU A 213 3.42 -25.79 3.21
N ALA A 214 3.39 -27.08 3.54
CA ALA A 214 2.58 -27.61 4.63
C ALA A 214 3.02 -27.09 6.00
N GLN A 215 4.34 -27.00 6.24
CA GLN A 215 4.88 -26.44 7.47
C GLN A 215 4.47 -24.97 7.66
N VAL A 216 4.45 -24.18 6.59
CA VAL A 216 3.98 -22.78 6.63
C VAL A 216 2.50 -22.69 7.03
N ILE A 217 1.67 -23.63 6.60
CA ILE A 217 0.25 -23.68 7.00
C ILE A 217 0.12 -23.98 8.50
N LEU A 218 0.92 -24.90 9.00
CA LEU A 218 0.90 -25.33 10.40
C LEU A 218 1.51 -24.29 11.36
N GLY A 219 2.43 -23.45 10.87
CA GLY A 219 3.19 -22.51 11.68
C GLY A 219 4.08 -23.25 12.69
N ASP A 220 3.97 -22.90 13.97
CA ASP A 220 4.73 -23.54 15.05
C ASP A 220 4.18 -24.91 15.49
N LYS A 221 3.04 -25.33 14.92
CA LYS A 221 2.41 -26.60 15.29
C LYS A 221 3.19 -27.77 14.70
N LYS A 222 3.46 -28.78 15.53
CA LYS A 222 4.02 -30.06 15.08
C LYS A 222 2.91 -30.93 14.49
N ALA A 223 3.16 -31.52 13.32
CA ALA A 223 2.32 -32.56 12.74
C ALA A 223 3.05 -33.90 12.77
N GLU A 224 2.33 -34.98 13.04
CA GLU A 224 2.87 -36.35 13.03
C GLU A 224 3.29 -36.78 11.61
N SER A 225 2.60 -36.27 10.58
CA SER A 225 2.97 -36.45 9.18
C SER A 225 2.59 -35.21 8.37
N LEU A 226 3.44 -34.85 7.40
CA LEU A 226 3.19 -33.78 6.44
C LEU A 226 2.65 -34.38 5.13
N PRO A 227 1.75 -33.67 4.42
CA PRO A 227 1.31 -34.06 3.09
C PRO A 227 2.49 -34.32 2.13
N GLY A 228 2.38 -35.37 1.33
CA GLY A 228 3.35 -35.71 0.29
C GLY A 228 3.02 -35.13 -1.09
N ASP A 229 1.78 -34.67 -1.29
CA ASP A 229 1.26 -34.17 -2.56
C ASP A 229 0.42 -32.89 -2.39
N ILE A 230 0.11 -32.25 -3.52
CA ILE A 230 -0.70 -31.02 -3.54
C ILE A 230 -2.13 -31.27 -3.05
N THR A 231 -2.72 -32.44 -3.33
CA THR A 231 -4.09 -32.74 -2.90
C THR A 231 -4.19 -32.77 -1.37
N GLY A 232 -3.25 -33.41 -0.68
CA GLY A 232 -3.18 -33.38 0.77
C GLY A 232 -2.88 -31.98 1.33
N LEU A 233 -2.04 -31.20 0.64
CA LEU A 233 -1.75 -29.81 1.00
C LEU A 233 -3.00 -28.91 0.93
N VAL A 234 -3.80 -29.03 -0.14
CA VAL A 234 -5.04 -28.28 -0.32
C VAL A 234 -6.05 -28.64 0.78
N ALA A 235 -6.19 -29.92 1.11
CA ALA A 235 -7.06 -30.35 2.21
C ALA A 235 -6.60 -29.80 3.57
N LEU A 236 -5.29 -29.76 3.83
CA LEU A 236 -4.72 -29.15 5.03
C LEU A 236 -5.00 -27.64 5.09
N ALA A 237 -4.81 -26.93 3.97
CA ALA A 237 -5.09 -25.51 3.86
C ALA A 237 -6.58 -25.21 4.09
N GLU A 238 -7.48 -25.99 3.51
CA GLU A 238 -8.93 -25.85 3.70
C GLU A 238 -9.35 -26.07 5.15
N LYS A 239 -8.79 -27.08 5.82
CA LYS A 239 -9.02 -27.33 7.25
C LYS A 239 -8.53 -26.17 8.12
N THR A 240 -7.46 -25.48 7.72
CA THR A 240 -6.79 -24.46 8.53
C THR A 240 -7.37 -23.06 8.33
N TYR A 241 -7.60 -22.68 7.07
CA TYR A 241 -8.06 -21.34 6.67
C TYR A 241 -9.54 -21.28 6.29
N GLY A 242 -10.19 -22.43 6.13
CA GLY A 242 -11.57 -22.55 5.70
C GLY A 242 -11.75 -22.76 4.19
N PRO A 243 -13.01 -22.81 3.72
CA PRO A 243 -13.34 -23.19 2.33
C PRO A 243 -12.85 -22.19 1.29
N LYS A 244 -12.70 -20.92 1.65
CA LYS A 244 -12.21 -19.86 0.77
C LYS A 244 -10.74 -19.56 1.02
N VAL A 245 -10.01 -19.18 -0.01
CA VAL A 245 -8.63 -18.70 0.10
C VAL A 245 -8.61 -17.37 0.84
N THR A 246 -7.72 -17.25 1.83
CA THR A 246 -7.63 -16.05 2.68
C THR A 246 -6.37 -15.23 2.40
N GLN A 247 -6.40 -13.93 2.74
CA GLN A 247 -5.21 -13.07 2.63
C GLN A 247 -4.04 -13.62 3.45
N LYS A 248 -4.32 -14.15 4.66
CA LYS A 248 -3.30 -14.73 5.53
C LYS A 248 -2.65 -15.95 4.91
N GLU A 249 -3.43 -16.86 4.32
CA GLU A 249 -2.93 -18.04 3.61
C GLU A 249 -1.98 -17.68 2.47
N VAL A 250 -2.40 -16.75 1.61
CA VAL A 250 -1.59 -16.30 0.46
C VAL A 250 -0.35 -15.59 0.96
N GLY A 251 -0.52 -14.62 1.85
CA GLY A 251 0.55 -13.76 2.32
C GLY A 251 1.66 -14.50 3.05
N THR A 252 1.33 -15.44 3.94
CA THR A 252 2.36 -16.20 4.67
C THR A 252 3.17 -17.10 3.74
N GLN A 253 2.50 -17.73 2.76
CA GLN A 253 3.17 -18.53 1.74
C GLN A 253 4.10 -17.67 0.88
N LEU A 254 3.65 -16.50 0.42
CA LEU A 254 4.51 -15.61 -0.37
C LEU A 254 5.69 -15.06 0.43
N LYS A 255 5.45 -14.62 1.68
CA LYS A 255 6.49 -14.15 2.59
C LYS A 255 7.58 -15.21 2.79
N HIS A 256 7.18 -16.44 3.08
CA HIS A 256 8.11 -17.55 3.30
C HIS A 256 8.87 -17.93 2.01
N ASN A 257 8.15 -18.24 0.93
CA ASN A 257 8.76 -18.76 -0.29
C ASN A 257 9.62 -17.74 -1.04
N TRP A 258 9.33 -16.44 -0.91
CA TRP A 258 10.15 -15.37 -1.49
C TRP A 258 11.17 -14.79 -0.50
N ARG A 259 11.23 -15.30 0.74
CA ARG A 259 12.13 -14.84 1.81
C ARG A 259 12.01 -13.33 2.02
N ILE A 260 10.79 -12.85 2.23
CA ILE A 260 10.50 -11.43 2.37
C ILE A 260 10.74 -11.02 3.82
N THR A 261 11.85 -10.32 4.05
CA THR A 261 12.27 -9.79 5.35
C THR A 261 12.56 -8.29 5.20
N PRO A 262 11.52 -7.44 5.18
CA PRO A 262 11.71 -6.01 5.05
C PRO A 262 12.33 -5.44 6.34
N PRO A 263 13.00 -4.28 6.28
CA PRO A 263 13.57 -3.66 7.46
C PRO A 263 12.47 -3.13 8.40
N GLU A 264 12.58 -3.38 9.70
CA GLU A 264 11.56 -3.01 10.68
C GLU A 264 11.91 -1.75 11.50
N ASP A 265 13.01 -1.09 11.15
CA ASP A 265 13.47 0.15 11.76
C ASP A 265 13.60 1.30 10.75
N CYS A 266 13.78 2.52 11.25
CA CYS A 266 13.92 3.71 10.41
C CYS A 266 15.24 3.81 9.66
N THR A 267 16.28 3.11 10.09
CA THR A 267 17.65 3.32 9.59
C THR A 267 17.80 2.87 8.15
N ALA A 268 17.04 1.85 7.74
CA ALA A 268 17.05 1.38 6.36
C ALA A 268 16.37 2.34 5.37
N CYS A 269 15.52 3.25 5.86
CA CYS A 269 14.71 4.14 5.04
C CYS A 269 15.22 5.58 5.08
N HIS A 270 15.94 5.98 6.12
CA HIS A 270 16.52 7.31 6.26
C HIS A 270 17.90 7.35 5.58
N ARG A 271 18.15 8.38 4.78
CA ARG A 271 19.46 8.70 4.21
C ARG A 271 19.99 10.01 4.76
#